data_AF-K2FUH4-F1
#
_entry.id   AF-K2FUH4-F1
#
_cell.length_a   1.000
_cell.length_b   1.000
_cell.length_c   1.000
_cell.angle_alpha   90.00
_cell.angle_beta   90.00
_cell.angle_gamma   90.00
#
_symmetry.space_group_name_H-M   'P 1'
#
loop_
_entity.id
_entity.type
_entity.pdbx_description
1 polymer ?
#
loop_
_entity_poly.entity_id
_entity_poly.type
_entity_poly.pdbx_seq_one_letter_code
_entity_poly.pdbx_strand_id
1 'polypeptide(L)'
;MIDKKTKEELEIVKKELREEIKVSTLHIQKVGLVRFNPFERLGGEKSFVVTFLNYENSGIVINFIHTREGLRVYSKKIKNGKSEEFELSEEERQAIEKSN
;
A
#
# COMPACT_ATOMS: atom_id res chain seq x y z
N MET A 1 -22.28 -42.13 3.92
CA MET A 1 -21.69 -41.83 2.59
C MET A 1 -21.96 -40.38 2.30
N ILE A 2 -20.94 -39.55 2.02
CA ILE A 2 -21.16 -38.18 1.56
C ILE A 2 -21.82 -38.27 0.18
N ASP A 3 -22.93 -37.56 -0.01
CA ASP A 3 -23.68 -37.53 -1.27
C ASP A 3 -22.76 -37.04 -2.41
N LYS A 4 -22.86 -37.67 -3.58
CA LYS A 4 -22.07 -37.30 -4.76
C LYS A 4 -22.26 -35.83 -5.13
N LYS A 5 -23.48 -35.32 -4.95
CA LYS A 5 -23.85 -33.92 -5.20
C LYS A 5 -23.09 -32.98 -4.25
N THR A 6 -23.01 -33.31 -2.97
CA THR A 6 -22.26 -32.53 -1.98
C THR A 6 -20.77 -32.47 -2.32
N LYS A 7 -20.19 -33.55 -2.86
CA LYS A 7 -18.78 -33.58 -3.26
C LYS A 7 -18.51 -32.66 -4.47
N GLU A 8 -19.42 -32.63 -5.43
CA GLU A 8 -19.33 -31.76 -6.61
C GLU A 8 -19.48 -30.28 -6.23
N GLU A 9 -20.47 -29.95 -5.40
CA GLU A 9 -20.67 -28.58 -4.87
C GLU A 9 -19.44 -28.09 -4.10
N LEU A 10 -18.84 -28.97 -3.27
CA LEU A 10 -17.64 -28.63 -2.50
C LEU A 10 -16.44 -28.29 -3.38
N GLU A 11 -16.25 -28.99 -4.49
CA GLU A 11 -15.15 -28.68 -5.42
C GLU A 11 -15.35 -27.37 -6.16
N ILE A 12 -16.59 -27.01 -6.48
CA ILE A 12 -16.93 -25.69 -7.07
C ILE A 12 -16.61 -24.58 -6.06
N VAL A 13 -17.09 -24.69 -4.82
CA VAL A 13 -16.85 -23.68 -3.78
C VAL A 13 -15.35 -23.52 -3.51
N LYS A 14 -14.58 -24.61 -3.43
CA LYS A 14 -13.12 -24.52 -3.29
C LYS A 14 -12.45 -23.80 -4.45
N LYS A 15 -12.94 -24.01 -5.68
CA LYS A 15 -12.40 -23.35 -6.86
C LYS A 15 -12.67 -21.84 -6.79
N GLU A 16 -13.92 -21.45 -6.53
CA GLU A 16 -14.31 -20.04 -6.40
C GLU A 16 -13.55 -19.36 -5.27
N LEU A 17 -13.43 -20.01 -4.11
CA LEU A 17 -12.66 -19.50 -2.98
C LEU A 17 -11.19 -19.28 -3.33
N ARG A 18 -10.57 -20.18 -4.10
CA ARG A 18 -9.17 -20.02 -4.54
C ARG A 18 -9.00 -18.83 -5.47
N GLU A 19 -9.92 -18.63 -6.41
CA GLU A 19 -9.89 -17.46 -7.29
C GLU A 19 -10.10 -16.17 -6.50
N GLU A 20 -11.03 -16.16 -5.54
CA GLU A 20 -11.28 -14.98 -4.70
C GLU A 20 -10.06 -14.64 -3.83
N ILE A 21 -9.43 -15.65 -3.20
CA ILE A 21 -8.18 -15.45 -2.44
C ILE A 21 -7.10 -14.84 -3.35
N LYS A 22 -6.97 -15.33 -4.59
CA LYS A 22 -5.98 -14.81 -5.54
C LYS A 22 -6.28 -13.37 -5.94
N VAL A 23 -7.54 -13.01 -6.17
CA VAL A 23 -7.92 -11.63 -6.46
C VAL A 23 -7.70 -10.73 -5.24
N SER A 24 -7.97 -11.25 -4.04
CA SER A 24 -7.81 -10.49 -2.79
C SER A 24 -6.38 -10.03 -2.52
N THR A 25 -5.37 -10.74 -3.03
CA THR A 25 -3.97 -10.32 -2.87
C THR A 25 -3.65 -9.02 -3.62
N LEU A 26 -4.47 -8.67 -4.61
CA LEU A 26 -4.33 -7.46 -5.42
C LEU A 26 -4.97 -6.22 -4.78
N HIS A 27 -5.87 -6.40 -3.80
CA HIS A 27 -6.51 -5.30 -3.11
C HIS A 27 -5.52 -4.49 -2.27
N ILE A 28 -5.77 -3.19 -2.14
CA ILE A 28 -5.08 -2.37 -1.15
C ILE A 28 -5.52 -2.82 0.24
N GLN A 29 -4.57 -3.25 1.05
CA GLN A 29 -4.82 -3.72 2.41
C GLN A 29 -3.71 -3.33 3.39
N LYS A 30 -2.66 -2.67 2.91
CA LYS A 30 -1.55 -2.15 3.70
C LYS A 30 -1.48 -0.64 3.54
N VAL A 31 -1.72 0.09 4.63
CA VAL A 31 -1.72 1.56 4.63
C VAL A 31 -0.77 2.05 5.71
N GLY A 32 0.20 2.87 5.32
CA GLY A 32 1.17 3.49 6.22
C GLY A 32 1.14 5.00 6.13
N LEU A 33 1.33 5.67 7.25
CA LEU A 33 1.34 7.14 7.35
C LEU A 33 2.53 7.59 8.19
N VAL A 34 3.32 8.51 7.64
CA VAL A 34 4.43 9.17 8.33
C VAL A 34 4.25 10.67 8.21
N ARG A 35 4.27 11.38 9.35
CA ARG A 35 4.34 12.85 9.37
C ARG A 35 5.79 13.27 9.56
N PHE A 36 6.18 14.37 8.93
CA PHE A 36 7.53 14.89 9.03
C PHE A 36 7.55 16.41 8.81
N ASN A 37 8.69 17.03 9.16
CA ASN A 37 8.93 18.43 8.89
C ASN A 37 10.13 18.59 7.93
N PRO A 38 9.92 18.92 6.65
CA PRO A 38 11.00 19.12 5.69
C PRO A 38 11.81 20.40 5.94
N PHE A 39 11.32 21.32 6.80
CA PHE A 39 11.97 22.59 7.08
C PHE A 39 12.00 22.86 8.59
N GLU A 40 13.13 22.59 9.25
CA GLU A 40 13.33 22.75 10.71
C GLU A 40 12.90 24.12 11.27
N ARG A 41 12.88 25.18 10.45
CA ARG A 41 12.56 26.56 10.86
C ARG A 41 11.09 26.96 10.72
N LEU A 42 10.25 26.13 10.09
CA LEU A 42 8.82 26.39 9.95
C LEU A 42 8.08 25.51 10.94
N GLY A 43 7.46 26.13 11.96
CA GLY A 43 6.76 25.40 13.01
C GLY A 43 5.63 24.53 12.45
N GLY A 44 5.77 23.22 12.62
CA GLY A 44 4.71 22.21 12.46
C GLY A 44 5.05 21.03 11.55
N GLU A 45 4.63 19.82 11.93
CA GLU A 45 4.59 18.63 11.06
C GLU A 45 3.41 18.70 10.09
N LYS A 46 3.53 19.52 9.05
CA LYS A 46 2.47 19.67 8.04
C LYS A 46 2.65 18.76 6.82
N SER A 47 3.85 18.22 6.64
CA SER A 47 4.14 17.29 5.56
C SER A 47 3.90 15.86 6.00
N PHE A 48 3.50 15.01 5.07
CA PHE A 48 3.26 13.60 5.35
C PHE A 48 3.46 12.73 4.13
N VAL A 49 3.81 11.48 4.36
CA VAL A 49 3.82 10.44 3.36
C VAL A 49 2.75 9.42 3.71
N VAL A 50 1.95 9.04 2.71
CA VAL A 50 1.01 7.93 2.81
C VAL A 50 1.35 6.88 1.78
N THR A 51 1.25 5.61 2.16
CA THR A 51 1.41 4.47 1.25
C THR A 51 0.13 3.65 1.21
N PHE A 52 -0.16 3.11 0.04
CA PHE A 52 -1.26 2.20 -0.22
C PHE A 52 -0.71 1.01 -0.99
N LEU A 53 -0.57 -0.13 -0.31
CA LEU A 53 0.02 -1.34 -0.87
C LEU A 53 -0.94 -2.53 -0.77
N ASN A 54 -0.74 -3.48 -1.67
CA ASN A 54 -1.41 -4.76 -1.70
C ASN A 54 -0.66 -5.81 -0.85
N TYR A 55 -1.08 -7.08 -0.93
CA TYR A 55 -0.43 -8.19 -0.21
C TYR A 55 1.08 -8.26 -0.48
N GLU A 56 1.46 -8.09 -1.75
CA GLU A 56 2.82 -8.22 -2.27
C GLU A 56 3.64 -6.94 -2.12
N ASN A 57 3.22 -5.99 -1.28
CA ASN A 57 3.89 -4.70 -1.10
C ASN A 57 3.99 -3.88 -2.40
N SER A 58 3.04 -4.05 -3.31
CA SER A 58 2.95 -3.29 -4.56
C SER A 58 1.78 -2.31 -4.51
N GLY A 59 1.94 -1.12 -5.08
CA GLY A 59 0.94 -0.06 -5.02
C GLY A 59 1.55 1.32 -5.25
N ILE A 60 1.23 2.27 -4.39
CA ILE A 60 1.62 3.67 -4.55
C ILE A 60 2.03 4.30 -3.22
N VAL A 61 3.04 5.16 -3.28
CA VAL A 61 3.41 6.09 -2.21
C VAL A 61 3.12 7.50 -2.69
N ILE A 62 2.54 8.32 -1.81
CA ILE A 62 2.22 9.73 -2.08
C ILE A 62 2.86 10.58 -0.97
N ASN A 63 3.72 11.50 -1.38
CA ASN A 63 4.46 12.40 -0.51
C ASN A 63 3.91 13.83 -0.63
N PHE A 64 3.40 14.34 0.48
CA PHE A 64 2.82 15.67 0.63
C PHE A 64 3.82 16.56 1.34
N ILE A 65 4.40 17.51 0.61
CA ILE A 65 5.39 18.45 1.13
C ILE A 65 4.74 19.82 1.24
N HIS A 66 4.49 20.26 2.47
CA HIS A 66 4.01 21.60 2.75
C HIS A 66 5.16 22.60 2.73
N THR A 67 5.10 23.58 1.83
CA THR A 67 6.07 24.67 1.68
C THR A 67 5.42 26.01 1.98
N ARG A 68 6.21 27.09 2.07
CA ARG A 68 5.67 28.46 2.20
C ARG A 68 4.82 28.88 1.00
N GLU A 69 5.15 28.37 -0.18
CA GLU A 69 4.48 28.69 -1.45
C GLU A 69 3.22 27.84 -1.69
N GLY A 70 2.97 26.84 -0.83
CA GLY A 70 1.84 25.93 -0.94
C GLY A 70 2.23 24.46 -0.78
N LEU A 71 1.32 23.57 -1.16
CA LEU A 71 1.46 22.12 -1.06
C LEU A 71 2.04 21.55 -2.37
N ARG A 72 3.14 20.80 -2.28
CA ARG A 72 3.66 19.99 -3.37
C ARG A 72 3.33 18.53 -3.10
N VAL A 73 2.90 17.82 -4.14
CA VAL A 73 2.53 16.40 -4.06
C VAL A 73 3.34 15.63 -5.07
N TYR A 74 4.00 14.57 -4.59
CA TYR A 74 4.76 13.64 -5.41
C TYR A 74 4.21 12.25 -5.22
N SER A 75 4.29 11.41 -6.25
CA SER A 75 3.85 10.02 -6.15
C SER A 75 4.84 9.09 -6.83
N LYS A 76 5.03 7.90 -6.25
CA LYS A 76 5.89 6.85 -6.78
C LYS A 76 5.13 5.53 -6.81
N LYS A 77 5.26 4.79 -7.92
CA LYS A 77 4.78 3.41 -8.01
C LYS A 77 5.74 2.51 -7.22
N ILE A 78 5.16 1.64 -6.41
CA ILE A 78 5.89 0.66 -5.62
C ILE A 78 5.60 -0.72 -6.18
N LYS A 79 6.65 -1.51 -6.35
CA LYS A 79 6.60 -2.93 -6.72
C LYS A 79 7.46 -3.72 -5.76
N ASN A 80 6.85 -4.69 -5.08
CA ASN A 80 7.53 -5.54 -4.10
C ASN A 80 8.32 -4.73 -3.05
N GLY A 81 7.74 -3.63 -2.56
CA GLY A 81 8.35 -2.74 -1.56
C GLY A 81 9.43 -1.80 -2.10
N LYS A 82 9.68 -1.77 -3.42
CA LYS A 82 10.69 -0.91 -4.05
C LYS A 82 10.05 0.03 -5.06
N SER A 83 10.63 1.22 -5.23
CA SER A 83 10.21 2.14 -6.28
C SER A 83 10.79 1.71 -7.64
N GLU A 84 10.00 1.77 -8.71
CA GLU A 84 10.44 1.40 -10.06
C GLU A 84 11.23 2.50 -10.78
N GLU A 85 10.97 3.78 -10.47
CA GLU A 85 11.49 4.91 -11.26
C GLU A 85 12.53 5.76 -10.50
N PHE A 86 12.26 6.08 -9.24
CA PHE A 86 13.05 7.02 -8.44
C PHE A 86 13.40 6.45 -7.07
N GLU A 87 14.54 6.80 -6.51
CA GLU A 87 14.90 6.38 -5.15
C GLU A 87 13.89 6.90 -4.12
N LEU A 88 13.59 6.06 -3.11
CA LEU A 88 12.72 6.45 -2.00
C LEU A 88 13.47 7.35 -1.03
N SER A 89 12.80 8.41 -0.58
CA SER A 89 13.22 9.18 0.59
C SER A 89 13.08 8.33 1.86
N GLU A 90 13.68 8.80 2.93
CA GLU A 90 13.65 8.11 4.21
C GLU A 90 12.24 7.99 4.78
N GLU A 91 11.45 9.07 4.68
CA GLU A 91 10.06 9.11 5.12
C GLU A 91 9.17 8.18 4.29
N GLU A 92 9.44 8.05 2.98
CA GLU A 92 8.73 7.11 2.11
C GLU A 92 9.04 5.65 2.45
N ARG A 93 10.31 5.32 2.74
CA ARG A 93 10.67 3.97 3.23
C ARG A 93 9.99 3.67 4.55
N GLN A 94 10.03 4.60 5.50
CA GLN A 94 9.35 4.43 6.80
C GLN A 94 7.84 4.25 6.64
N ALA A 95 7.20 4.96 5.70
CA ALA A 95 5.77 4.78 5.45
C ALA A 95 5.46 3.38 4.91
N ILE A 96 6.29 2.83 4.03
CA ILE A 96 6.19 1.45 3.55
C ILE A 96 6.37 0.46 4.71
N GLU A 97 7.38 0.65 5.55
CA GLU A 97 7.63 -0.24 6.70
C GLU A 97 6.46 -0.26 7.69
N LYS A 98 5.88 0.91 7.98
CA LYS A 98 4.72 1.07 8.89
C LYS A 98 3.39 0.57 8.31
N SER A 99 3.36 0.14 7.05
CA SER A 99 2.14 -0.37 6.42
C SER A 99 1.87 -1.86 6.65
N ASN A 100 2.80 -2.56 7.32
CA ASN A 100 2.69 -3.99 7.65
C ASN A 100 1.94 -4.26 8.94
#